data_AF-A0A7L4TCW0-F1
#
_entry.id   AF-A0A7L4TCW0-F1
#
_cell.length_a   1.000
_cell.length_b   1.000
_cell.length_c   1.000
_cell.angle_alpha   90.00
_cell.angle_beta   90.00
_cell.angle_gamma   90.00
#
_symmetry.space_group_name_H-M   'P 1'
#
loop_
_entity.id
_entity.type
_entity.pdbx_description
1 polymer ?
#
loop_
_entity_poly.entity_id
_entity_poly.type
_entity_poly.pdbx_seq_one_letter_code
_entity_poly.pdbx_strand_id
1 'polypeptide(L)'
;LTKTEAFEKLKKEYESIPITRKDATAGTTEYFVPYLTLFSKEFVDAMPATTAIKPQYEAQLKLLFDIEEDLEKLEFEFDETLFKVSSKVLPIKTKTDGLEQKNTIIKFTCLKDLDRDHNIDLYAYPKARTNASGKKIQPTIEDRKLAGRIRILRNDHTVRREEKIVLVNTWTDVDASGEKEEPQFSDAEKQNLYYALHQALVIPVIKEAILDLSTNSDFRLGGKHLVDTFIRYSTIYKNKNEEKNYALYQDCKIAFENVGDSNGKCVNEQYKDYFLVFKFGIRSNDEKVAGSVQSISERNVIIYTLDSNDNCTLNHETLHGLGLCHSHRNHPIIPESMSNYKYTFPCAQESNIQAKPDRKNATNNIMGYSSDAYTLWYWQWKIINSNIK
;
A
#
# COMPACT_ATOMS: atom_id res chain seq x y z
N LEU A 1 -7.61 6.55 21.96
CA LEU A 1 -8.91 6.81 21.32
C LEU A 1 -9.84 5.63 21.60
N THR A 2 -11.09 5.89 21.95
CA THR A 2 -12.15 4.88 21.91
C THR A 2 -12.45 4.47 20.46
N LYS A 3 -13.16 3.36 20.25
CA LYS A 3 -13.58 2.90 18.91
C LYS A 3 -14.35 4.00 18.15
N THR A 4 -15.30 4.65 18.84
CA THR A 4 -16.12 5.73 18.27
C THR A 4 -15.26 6.93 17.88
N GLU A 5 -14.36 7.39 18.76
CA GLU A 5 -13.47 8.51 18.46
C GLU A 5 -12.53 8.21 17.28
N ALA A 6 -12.00 7.00 17.22
CA ALA A 6 -11.14 6.59 16.12
C ALA A 6 -11.90 6.57 14.79
N PHE A 7 -13.14 6.07 14.79
CA PHE A 7 -14.00 6.06 13.60
C PHE A 7 -14.37 7.49 13.15
N GLU A 8 -14.76 8.37 14.07
CA GLU A 8 -15.06 9.78 13.74
C GLU A 8 -13.83 10.55 13.23
N LYS A 9 -12.63 10.20 13.69
CA LYS A 9 -11.39 10.74 13.10
C LYS A 9 -11.10 10.15 11.72
N LEU A 10 -11.31 8.85 11.51
CA LEU A 10 -11.13 8.20 10.21
C LEU A 10 -12.05 8.81 9.16
N LYS A 11 -13.31 9.09 9.51
CA LYS A 11 -14.27 9.78 8.63
C LYS A 11 -13.71 11.09 8.08
N LYS A 12 -12.96 11.84 8.89
CA LYS A 12 -12.35 13.13 8.52
C LYS A 12 -11.14 13.01 7.59
N GLU A 13 -10.59 11.82 7.37
CA GLU A 13 -9.56 11.60 6.36
C GLU A 13 -10.13 11.59 4.93
N TYR A 14 -11.47 11.53 4.79
CA TYR A 14 -12.17 11.44 3.52
C TYR A 14 -13.19 12.57 3.38
N GLU A 15 -13.42 13.03 2.15
CA GLU A 15 -14.52 13.94 1.84
C GLU A 15 -15.83 13.17 2.05
N SER A 16 -16.77 13.77 2.80
CA SER A 16 -18.11 13.22 2.96
C SER A 16 -19.14 14.10 2.26
N ILE A 17 -20.06 13.45 1.56
CA ILE A 17 -21.21 14.08 0.90
C ILE A 17 -22.46 13.59 1.62
N PRO A 18 -23.30 14.48 2.17
CA PRO A 18 -24.55 14.08 2.81
C PRO A 18 -25.54 13.53 1.78
N ILE A 19 -26.23 12.46 2.13
CA ILE A 19 -27.26 11.83 1.30
C ILE A 19 -28.64 12.22 1.86
N THR A 20 -29.44 12.90 1.05
CA THR A 20 -30.85 13.15 1.37
C THR A 20 -31.70 11.97 0.95
N ARG A 21 -32.07 11.14 1.93
CA ARG A 21 -32.97 9.99 1.76
C ARG A 21 -34.43 10.43 1.79
N LYS A 22 -35.29 9.73 1.04
CA LYS A 22 -36.75 9.91 1.18
C LYS A 22 -37.26 9.46 2.55
N ASP A 23 -36.73 8.36 3.04
CA ASP A 23 -36.96 7.86 4.39
C ASP A 23 -35.69 8.09 5.20
N ALA A 24 -35.78 9.00 6.20
CA ALA A 24 -34.64 9.34 7.04
C ALA A 24 -34.12 8.17 7.89
N THR A 25 -34.89 7.08 8.01
CA THR A 25 -34.51 5.87 8.75
C THR A 25 -33.87 4.81 7.86
N ALA A 26 -33.84 5.01 6.53
CA ALA A 26 -33.36 4.04 5.57
C ALA A 26 -31.90 4.29 5.12
N GLY A 27 -31.08 3.25 5.23
CA GLY A 27 -29.75 3.19 4.60
C GLY A 27 -28.69 4.13 5.20
N THR A 28 -27.63 4.38 4.44
CA THR A 28 -26.57 5.32 4.82
C THR A 28 -26.96 6.76 4.51
N THR A 29 -26.61 7.69 5.40
CA THR A 29 -26.88 9.13 5.27
C THR A 29 -25.65 9.93 4.80
N GLU A 30 -24.51 9.25 4.64
CA GLU A 30 -23.25 9.85 4.22
C GLU A 30 -22.60 8.97 3.15
N TYR A 31 -22.06 9.62 2.13
CA TYR A 31 -21.20 9.03 1.12
C TYR A 31 -19.77 9.50 1.35
N PHE A 32 -18.83 8.58 1.60
CA PHE A 32 -17.41 8.90 1.66
C PHE A 32 -16.81 8.76 0.27
N VAL A 33 -16.28 9.87 -0.25
CA VAL A 33 -15.69 9.93 -1.59
C VAL A 33 -14.45 9.02 -1.63
N PRO A 34 -14.43 7.97 -2.46
CA PRO A 34 -13.23 7.17 -2.68
C PRO A 34 -12.15 7.99 -3.40
N TYR A 35 -10.91 7.76 -3.00
CA TYR A 35 -9.72 8.35 -3.58
C TYR A 35 -9.03 7.32 -4.46
N LEU A 36 -8.50 7.76 -5.60
CA LEU A 36 -7.75 6.93 -6.52
C LEU A 36 -6.50 7.66 -6.99
N THR A 37 -5.37 6.98 -6.96
CA THR A 37 -4.15 7.38 -7.67
C THR A 37 -4.10 6.62 -9.00
N LEU A 38 -3.84 7.35 -10.07
CA LEU A 38 -3.49 6.80 -11.37
C LEU A 38 -2.27 7.56 -11.86
N PHE A 39 -1.37 6.90 -12.57
CA PHE A 39 -0.40 7.62 -13.40
C PHE A 39 -1.07 8.04 -14.70
N SER A 40 -0.48 8.97 -15.45
CA SER A 40 -0.99 9.31 -16.78
C SER A 40 -0.46 8.35 -17.84
N LYS A 41 -1.26 8.13 -18.88
CA LYS A 41 -0.83 7.35 -20.04
C LYS A 41 0.40 7.98 -20.69
N GLU A 42 0.43 9.30 -20.84
CA GLU A 42 1.57 10.00 -21.46
C GLU A 42 2.88 9.79 -20.69
N PHE A 43 2.85 9.83 -19.36
CA PHE A 43 4.02 9.54 -18.53
C PHE A 43 4.47 8.09 -18.72
N VAL A 44 3.54 7.14 -18.64
CA VAL A 44 3.85 5.70 -18.74
C VAL A 44 4.36 5.28 -20.12
N ASP A 45 3.82 5.89 -21.18
CA ASP A 45 4.28 5.70 -22.55
C ASP A 45 5.69 6.27 -22.75
N ALA A 46 6.01 7.39 -22.10
CA ALA A 46 7.34 8.02 -22.16
C ALA A 46 8.42 7.29 -21.34
N MET A 47 8.04 6.41 -20.42
CA MET A 47 9.00 5.62 -19.64
C MET A 47 9.81 4.67 -20.55
N PRO A 48 11.11 4.47 -20.27
CA PRO A 48 11.96 3.55 -21.01
C PRO A 48 11.31 2.17 -21.19
N ALA A 49 11.52 1.55 -22.36
CA ALA A 49 11.07 0.18 -22.60
C ALA A 49 11.70 -0.83 -21.63
N THR A 50 12.84 -0.47 -21.02
CA THR A 50 13.57 -1.26 -20.02
C THR A 50 13.03 -1.11 -18.60
N THR A 51 12.03 -0.25 -18.35
CA THR A 51 11.39 -0.15 -17.03
C THR A 51 10.72 -1.48 -16.70
N ALA A 52 11.20 -2.15 -15.65
CA ALA A 52 10.79 -3.50 -15.28
C ALA A 52 9.29 -3.66 -15.09
N ILE A 53 8.68 -2.80 -14.24
CA ILE A 53 7.24 -2.81 -13.98
C ILE A 53 6.73 -1.38 -14.14
N LYS A 54 5.91 -1.15 -15.16
CA LYS A 54 5.29 0.16 -15.41
C LYS A 54 4.12 0.39 -14.44
N PRO A 55 3.94 1.62 -13.92
CA PRO A 55 2.77 1.94 -13.13
C PRO A 55 1.49 1.92 -13.97
N GLN A 56 0.36 1.75 -13.30
CA GLN A 56 -0.95 1.70 -13.94
C GLN A 56 -1.50 3.11 -14.16
N TYR A 57 -2.00 3.36 -15.37
CA TYR A 57 -2.78 4.54 -15.72
C TYR A 57 -4.26 4.23 -15.91
N GLU A 58 -4.67 3.00 -15.57
CA GLU A 58 -6.03 2.50 -15.67
C GLU A 58 -6.46 1.82 -14.38
N ALA A 59 -7.73 1.95 -14.04
CA ALA A 59 -8.36 1.20 -12.94
C ALA A 59 -9.71 0.65 -13.37
N GLN A 60 -10.02 -0.55 -12.90
CA GLN A 60 -11.35 -1.15 -13.04
C GLN A 60 -12.05 -1.14 -11.70
N LEU A 61 -13.18 -0.45 -11.62
CA LEU A 61 -13.95 -0.31 -10.40
C LEU A 61 -15.28 -1.03 -10.56
N LYS A 62 -15.63 -1.83 -9.55
CA LYS A 62 -16.95 -2.41 -9.40
C LYS A 62 -17.82 -1.47 -8.58
N LEU A 63 -19.00 -1.15 -9.09
CA LEU A 63 -19.90 -0.17 -8.48
C LEU A 63 -20.98 -0.86 -7.63
N LEU A 64 -21.30 -0.24 -6.49
CA LEU A 64 -22.46 -0.56 -5.66
C LEU A 64 -23.52 0.51 -5.87
N PHE A 65 -24.79 0.12 -5.92
CA PHE A 65 -25.90 1.02 -6.23
C PHE A 65 -26.96 0.95 -5.14
N ASP A 66 -27.44 2.11 -4.72
CA ASP A 66 -28.61 2.27 -3.87
C ASP A 66 -29.49 3.37 -4.49
N ILE A 67 -30.54 2.96 -5.19
CA ILE A 67 -31.37 3.81 -6.04
C ILE A 67 -32.80 3.76 -5.51
N GLU A 68 -33.32 4.88 -4.99
CA GLU A 68 -34.64 4.94 -4.36
C GLU A 68 -35.81 5.07 -5.35
N GLU A 69 -35.53 5.51 -6.58
CA GLU A 69 -36.51 5.74 -7.65
C GLU A 69 -35.93 5.36 -9.00
N ASP A 70 -36.78 4.87 -9.91
CA ASP A 70 -36.36 4.68 -11.29
C ASP A 70 -35.90 6.00 -11.93
N LEU A 71 -34.85 5.89 -12.75
CA LEU A 71 -34.13 6.98 -13.38
C LEU A 71 -34.30 6.95 -14.90
N GLU A 72 -34.09 8.10 -15.54
CA GLU A 72 -33.96 8.18 -17.00
C GLU A 72 -32.57 7.70 -17.45
N LYS A 73 -31.52 8.14 -16.73
CA LYS A 73 -30.13 7.70 -16.92
C LYS A 73 -29.27 7.99 -15.70
N LEU A 74 -28.17 7.24 -15.60
CA LEU A 74 -27.02 7.51 -14.76
C LEU A 74 -25.83 7.79 -15.67
N GLU A 75 -25.17 8.92 -15.51
CA GLU A 75 -24.14 9.39 -16.44
C GLU A 75 -22.96 10.01 -15.72
N PHE A 76 -21.76 9.62 -16.13
CA PHE A 76 -20.52 10.21 -15.66
C PHE A 76 -20.25 11.55 -16.34
N GLU A 77 -19.78 12.49 -15.53
CA GLU A 77 -19.24 13.78 -15.94
C GLU A 77 -17.79 13.92 -15.47
N PHE A 78 -16.92 14.24 -16.42
CA PHE A 78 -15.48 14.37 -16.22
C PHE A 78 -14.88 15.13 -17.40
N ASP A 79 -13.63 15.58 -17.25
CA ASP A 79 -12.87 16.17 -18.35
C ASP A 79 -12.39 15.09 -19.33
N GLU A 80 -13.03 15.01 -20.50
CA GLU A 80 -12.72 14.02 -21.54
C GLU A 80 -11.33 14.23 -22.19
N THR A 81 -10.70 15.38 -21.98
CA THR A 81 -9.33 15.63 -22.44
C THR A 81 -8.29 15.01 -21.51
N LEU A 82 -8.67 14.76 -20.25
CA LEU A 82 -7.82 14.19 -19.20
C LEU A 82 -8.14 12.72 -18.93
N PHE A 83 -9.40 12.29 -19.10
CA PHE A 83 -9.86 10.96 -18.75
C PHE A 83 -10.64 10.28 -19.87
N LYS A 84 -10.60 8.94 -19.86
CA LYS A 84 -11.49 8.09 -20.62
C LYS A 84 -12.19 7.10 -19.68
N VAL A 85 -13.49 6.89 -19.92
CA VAL A 85 -14.32 5.96 -19.17
C VAL A 85 -14.95 4.96 -20.14
N SER A 86 -14.96 3.66 -19.79
CA SER A 86 -15.46 2.61 -20.68
C SER A 86 -16.94 2.74 -21.03
N SER A 87 -17.74 3.32 -20.14
CA SER A 87 -19.14 3.66 -20.40
C SER A 87 -19.50 4.96 -19.70
N LYS A 88 -19.79 6.01 -20.48
CA LYS A 88 -20.22 7.30 -19.94
C LYS A 88 -21.61 7.23 -19.31
N VAL A 89 -22.53 6.46 -19.91
CA VAL A 89 -23.87 6.22 -19.39
C VAL A 89 -23.94 4.79 -18.85
N LEU A 90 -24.43 4.62 -17.62
CA LEU A 90 -24.61 3.32 -17.01
C LEU A 90 -25.92 2.67 -17.45
N PRO A 91 -25.96 1.34 -17.63
CA PRO A 91 -27.15 0.63 -18.06
C PRO A 91 -28.21 0.51 -16.97
N ILE A 92 -27.84 0.67 -15.69
CA ILE A 92 -28.78 0.60 -14.56
C ILE A 92 -29.62 1.86 -14.45
N LYS A 93 -30.93 1.68 -14.34
CA LYS A 93 -31.93 2.76 -14.29
C LYS A 93 -33.10 2.47 -13.36
N THR A 94 -33.17 1.28 -12.79
CA THR A 94 -34.30 0.85 -11.96
C THR A 94 -33.97 1.05 -10.50
N LYS A 95 -35.00 1.31 -9.70
CA LYS A 95 -34.94 1.25 -8.24
C LYS A 95 -34.29 -0.05 -7.78
N THR A 96 -33.46 0.04 -6.73
CA THR A 96 -32.88 -1.12 -6.03
C THR A 96 -33.56 -1.33 -4.67
N ASP A 97 -33.40 -2.51 -4.10
CA ASP A 97 -33.85 -2.84 -2.75
C ASP A 97 -32.71 -2.62 -1.74
N GLY A 98 -32.31 -1.35 -1.62
CA GLY A 98 -31.14 -0.94 -0.85
C GLY A 98 -29.82 -1.04 -1.63
N LEU A 99 -28.71 -1.14 -0.89
CA LEU A 99 -27.36 -1.19 -1.47
C LEU A 99 -27.09 -2.57 -2.09
N GLU A 100 -27.02 -2.59 -3.42
CA GLU A 100 -26.80 -3.79 -4.20
C GLU A 100 -25.49 -3.75 -4.97
N GLN A 101 -24.79 -4.88 -4.98
CA GLN A 101 -23.65 -5.10 -5.86
C GLN A 101 -24.13 -5.61 -7.22
N LYS A 102 -24.16 -4.73 -8.23
CA LYS A 102 -24.36 -5.16 -9.61
C LYS A 102 -23.03 -5.60 -10.21
N ASN A 103 -23.05 -6.51 -11.20
CA ASN A 103 -21.85 -6.88 -11.98
C ASN A 103 -21.46 -5.79 -13.01
N THR A 104 -21.53 -4.53 -12.59
CA THR A 104 -21.14 -3.37 -13.40
C THR A 104 -19.70 -3.02 -13.07
N ILE A 105 -18.80 -3.25 -14.03
CA ILE A 105 -17.39 -2.87 -13.96
C ILE A 105 -17.18 -1.70 -14.90
N ILE A 106 -16.60 -0.61 -14.39
CA ILE A 106 -16.24 0.57 -15.17
C ILE A 106 -14.74 0.73 -15.15
N LYS A 107 -14.16 0.88 -16.34
CA LYS A 107 -12.74 1.17 -16.51
C LYS A 107 -12.54 2.67 -16.65
N PHE A 108 -11.67 3.21 -15.82
CA PHE A 108 -11.18 4.58 -15.87
C PHE A 108 -9.75 4.58 -16.38
N THR A 109 -9.41 5.54 -17.23
CA THR A 109 -8.08 5.72 -17.81
C THR A 109 -7.68 7.18 -17.66
N CYS A 110 -6.52 7.45 -17.08
CA CYS A 110 -5.93 8.78 -16.99
C CYS A 110 -5.02 9.00 -18.22
N LEU A 111 -5.40 9.94 -19.08
CA LEU A 111 -4.73 10.18 -20.36
C LEU A 111 -3.50 11.09 -20.19
N LYS A 112 -3.63 12.12 -19.34
CA LYS A 112 -2.64 13.19 -19.14
C LYS A 112 -2.34 13.42 -17.67
N ASP A 113 -1.19 14.00 -17.39
CA ASP A 113 -0.81 14.47 -16.06
C ASP A 113 -1.85 15.46 -15.55
N LEU A 114 -2.13 15.32 -14.25
CA LEU A 114 -3.07 16.12 -13.50
C LEU A 114 -2.26 17.06 -12.61
N ASP A 115 -2.48 18.37 -12.78
CA ASP A 115 -1.83 19.44 -12.02
C ASP A 115 -2.57 19.78 -10.70
N ARG A 116 -3.74 19.16 -10.52
CA ARG A 116 -4.58 19.22 -9.33
C ARG A 116 -5.40 17.94 -9.22
N ASP A 117 -6.15 17.81 -8.13
CA ASP A 117 -7.13 16.73 -8.00
C ASP A 117 -8.32 17.00 -8.92
N HIS A 118 -8.85 15.93 -9.51
CA HIS A 118 -10.03 15.98 -10.37
C HIS A 118 -11.11 15.04 -9.84
N ASN A 119 -12.37 15.47 -9.95
CA ASN A 119 -13.51 14.64 -9.65
C ASN A 119 -14.03 13.97 -10.93
N ILE A 120 -14.46 12.73 -10.80
CA ILE A 120 -15.33 12.06 -11.75
C ILE A 120 -16.67 11.87 -11.07
N ASP A 121 -17.66 12.63 -11.51
CA ASP A 121 -18.97 12.71 -10.88
C ASP A 121 -19.95 11.82 -11.64
N LEU A 122 -20.79 11.09 -10.91
CA LEU A 122 -21.89 10.31 -11.46
C LEU A 122 -23.18 11.04 -11.14
N TYR A 123 -23.93 11.42 -12.18
CA TYR A 123 -25.21 12.10 -12.03
C TYR A 123 -26.39 11.19 -12.35
N ALA A 124 -27.41 11.23 -11.49
CA ALA A 124 -28.71 10.61 -11.69
C ALA A 124 -29.69 11.62 -12.29
N TYR A 125 -30.27 11.27 -13.43
CA TYR A 125 -31.33 12.04 -14.08
C TYR A 125 -32.68 11.41 -13.73
N PRO A 126 -33.61 12.16 -13.12
CA PRO A 126 -34.91 11.62 -12.74
C PRO A 126 -35.72 11.25 -13.98
N LYS A 127 -36.68 10.33 -13.83
CA LYS A 127 -37.63 10.05 -14.92
C LYS A 127 -38.37 11.32 -15.34
N ALA A 128 -38.70 11.36 -16.64
CA ALA A 128 -39.54 12.39 -17.20
C ALA A 128 -40.84 12.57 -16.41
N ARG A 129 -41.23 13.82 -16.19
CA ARG A 129 -42.47 14.16 -15.47
C ARG A 129 -43.55 14.55 -16.46
N THR A 130 -44.81 14.40 -16.09
CA THR A 130 -45.94 14.90 -16.87
C THR A 130 -46.47 16.15 -16.19
N ASN A 131 -46.64 17.24 -16.93
CA ASN A 131 -47.25 18.46 -16.38
C ASN A 131 -48.78 18.36 -16.34
N ALA A 132 -49.43 19.38 -15.76
CA ALA A 132 -50.89 19.45 -15.66
C ALA A 132 -51.61 19.41 -17.03
N SER A 133 -50.94 19.75 -18.13
CA SER A 133 -51.48 19.70 -19.49
C SER A 133 -51.19 18.37 -20.22
N GLY A 134 -50.72 17.34 -19.51
CA GLY A 134 -50.41 16.03 -20.10
C GLY A 134 -49.13 15.97 -20.94
N LYS A 135 -48.33 17.05 -21.00
CA LYS A 135 -47.07 17.09 -21.75
C LYS A 135 -45.95 16.46 -20.92
N LYS A 136 -45.21 15.55 -21.54
CA LYS A 136 -44.00 14.94 -20.98
C LYS A 136 -42.86 15.97 -20.98
N ILE A 137 -42.31 16.24 -19.81
CA ILE A 137 -41.15 17.10 -19.56
C ILE A 137 -39.96 16.19 -19.27
N GLN A 138 -38.96 16.26 -20.14
CA GLN A 138 -37.71 15.53 -19.95
C GLN A 138 -36.86 16.22 -18.88
N PRO A 139 -36.10 15.45 -18.07
CA PRO A 139 -35.16 16.02 -17.11
C PRO A 139 -34.09 16.84 -17.84
N THR A 140 -33.78 17.99 -17.26
CA THR A 140 -32.70 18.89 -17.70
C THR A 140 -31.42 18.62 -16.90
N ILE A 141 -30.34 19.36 -17.19
CA ILE A 141 -29.09 19.28 -16.40
C ILE A 141 -29.35 19.78 -14.98
N GLU A 142 -30.24 20.74 -14.81
CA GLU A 142 -30.62 21.33 -13.52
C GLU A 142 -31.42 20.37 -12.65
N ASP A 143 -32.10 19.38 -13.25
CA ASP A 143 -32.88 18.36 -12.53
C ASP A 143 -32.03 17.21 -11.99
N ARG A 144 -30.77 17.08 -12.44
CA ARG A 144 -29.91 15.94 -12.09
C ARG A 144 -29.41 16.06 -10.66
N LYS A 145 -29.17 14.90 -10.02
CA LYS A 145 -28.62 14.81 -8.66
C LYS A 145 -27.27 14.11 -8.68
N LEU A 146 -26.32 14.55 -7.87
CA LEU A 146 -25.06 13.84 -7.69
C LEU A 146 -25.34 12.50 -7.00
N ALA A 147 -25.03 11.40 -7.67
CA ALA A 147 -25.27 10.03 -7.22
C ALA A 147 -23.98 9.36 -6.71
N GLY A 148 -22.82 9.87 -7.09
CA GLY A 148 -21.52 9.40 -6.61
C GLY A 148 -20.39 10.28 -7.14
N ARG A 149 -19.22 10.18 -6.52
CA ARG A 149 -18.03 10.95 -6.89
C ARG A 149 -16.81 10.10 -6.62
N ILE A 150 -15.86 10.07 -7.55
CA ILE A 150 -14.51 9.55 -7.30
C ILE A 150 -13.54 10.73 -7.40
N ARG A 151 -12.61 10.84 -6.46
CA ARG A 151 -11.54 11.83 -6.52
C ARG A 151 -10.26 11.19 -7.02
N ILE A 152 -9.79 11.63 -8.19
CA ILE A 152 -8.50 11.26 -8.77
C ILE A 152 -7.48 12.29 -8.32
N LEU A 153 -6.43 11.83 -7.64
CA LEU A 153 -5.41 12.72 -7.11
C LEU A 153 -4.52 13.31 -8.21
N ARG A 154 -4.02 14.52 -7.96
CA ARG A 154 -2.90 15.13 -8.70
C ARG A 154 -1.77 14.11 -8.85
N ASN A 155 -1.25 13.94 -10.06
CA ASN A 155 -0.28 12.89 -10.37
C ASN A 155 0.91 13.35 -11.21
N ASP A 156 1.07 14.65 -11.44
CA ASP A 156 2.17 15.21 -12.23
C ASP A 156 3.56 15.00 -11.59
N HIS A 157 4.59 15.47 -12.28
CA HIS A 157 5.98 15.40 -11.85
C HIS A 157 6.28 16.07 -10.50
N THR A 158 5.40 16.93 -9.97
CA THR A 158 5.61 17.58 -8.67
C THR A 158 5.13 16.69 -7.51
N VAL A 159 4.23 15.74 -7.77
CA VAL A 159 3.71 14.80 -6.78
C VAL A 159 4.42 13.46 -6.85
N ARG A 160 4.74 12.99 -8.07
CA ARG A 160 5.51 11.74 -8.26
C ARG A 160 6.87 11.85 -7.58
N ARG A 161 7.27 10.78 -6.89
CA ARG A 161 8.56 10.70 -6.19
C ARG A 161 9.32 9.47 -6.63
N GLU A 162 10.62 9.61 -6.88
CA GLU A 162 11.49 8.44 -7.04
C GLU A 162 11.99 7.93 -5.69
N GLU A 163 11.99 6.62 -5.49
CA GLU A 163 12.57 5.95 -4.32
C GLU A 163 13.70 5.03 -4.76
N LYS A 164 14.93 5.40 -4.42
CA LYS A 164 16.12 4.60 -4.74
C LYS A 164 16.27 3.46 -3.72
N ILE A 165 16.24 2.22 -4.19
CA ILE A 165 16.27 1.01 -3.35
C ILE A 165 17.37 0.07 -3.85
N VAL A 166 18.19 -0.46 -2.95
CA VAL A 166 19.09 -1.59 -3.24
C VAL A 166 18.57 -2.83 -2.54
N LEU A 167 18.33 -3.87 -3.33
CA LEU A 167 18.06 -5.22 -2.86
C LEU A 167 19.40 -5.97 -2.78
N VAL A 168 19.82 -6.33 -1.58
CA VAL A 168 21.13 -6.92 -1.29
C VAL A 168 20.97 -8.39 -0.95
N ASN A 169 21.43 -9.26 -1.85
CA ASN A 169 21.55 -10.69 -1.59
C ASN A 169 22.73 -10.89 -0.63
N THR A 170 22.43 -11.32 0.60
CA THR A 170 23.44 -11.44 1.67
C THR A 170 23.87 -12.89 1.79
N TRP A 171 25.08 -13.19 1.35
CA TRP A 171 25.64 -14.54 1.37
C TRP A 171 26.29 -14.82 2.71
N THR A 172 26.05 -16.02 3.22
CA THR A 172 26.65 -16.51 4.47
C THR A 172 27.24 -17.90 4.25
N ASP A 173 28.05 -18.37 5.21
CA ASP A 173 28.52 -19.75 5.35
C ASP A 173 28.58 -19.98 6.86
N VAL A 174 27.41 -20.24 7.44
CA VAL A 174 27.23 -20.09 8.90
C VAL A 174 27.93 -21.19 9.69
N ASP A 175 28.08 -22.38 9.13
CA ASP A 175 28.74 -23.53 9.76
C ASP A 175 30.22 -23.68 9.35
N ALA A 176 30.73 -22.78 8.49
CA ALA A 176 32.08 -22.82 7.94
C ALA A 176 32.40 -24.14 7.21
N SER A 177 31.39 -24.78 6.64
CA SER A 177 31.52 -25.97 5.79
C SER A 177 32.14 -25.62 4.42
N GLY A 178 32.09 -24.35 4.03
CA GLY A 178 32.45 -23.87 2.70
C GLY A 178 31.28 -23.86 1.71
N GLU A 179 30.10 -24.33 2.12
CA GLU A 179 28.85 -24.18 1.37
C GLU A 179 28.18 -22.85 1.75
N LYS A 180 27.84 -22.03 0.76
CA LYS A 180 27.24 -20.72 1.00
C LYS A 180 25.72 -20.75 0.90
N GLU A 181 25.05 -19.99 1.76
CA GLU A 181 23.64 -19.67 1.57
C GLU A 181 23.50 -18.41 0.69
N GLU A 182 23.02 -18.59 -0.53
CA GLU A 182 22.96 -17.54 -1.56
C GLU A 182 21.50 -17.17 -1.90
N PRO A 183 20.83 -16.33 -1.09
CA PRO A 183 19.45 -15.95 -1.33
C PRO A 183 19.30 -15.12 -2.61
N GLN A 184 18.08 -15.12 -3.15
CA GLN A 184 17.67 -14.23 -4.24
C GLN A 184 16.30 -13.63 -3.97
N PHE A 185 16.10 -12.39 -4.42
CA PHE A 185 14.77 -11.78 -4.53
C PHE A 185 14.09 -12.28 -5.81
N SER A 186 12.92 -12.89 -5.64
CA SER A 186 12.08 -13.33 -6.75
C SER A 186 11.48 -12.15 -7.51
N ASP A 187 11.09 -12.39 -8.76
CA ASP A 187 10.37 -11.40 -9.56
C ASP A 187 9.02 -11.02 -8.95
N ALA A 188 8.36 -11.96 -8.26
CA ALA A 188 7.09 -11.72 -7.58
C ALA A 188 7.23 -10.75 -6.39
N GLU A 189 8.27 -10.91 -5.56
CA GLU A 189 8.60 -9.96 -4.49
C GLU A 189 8.83 -8.55 -5.05
N LYS A 190 9.66 -8.45 -6.11
CA LYS A 190 9.97 -7.18 -6.78
C LYS A 190 8.68 -6.55 -7.32
N GLN A 191 7.86 -7.33 -8.02
CA GLN A 191 6.59 -6.87 -8.61
C GLN A 191 5.63 -6.31 -7.54
N ASN A 192 5.48 -7.01 -6.41
CA ASN A 192 4.63 -6.53 -5.31
C ASN A 192 5.17 -5.24 -4.68
N LEU A 193 6.49 -5.08 -4.59
CA LEU A 193 7.11 -3.82 -4.16
C LEU A 193 6.76 -2.67 -5.10
N TYR A 194 6.85 -2.86 -6.42
CA TYR A 194 6.39 -1.85 -7.39
C TYR A 194 4.91 -1.52 -7.19
N TYR A 195 4.04 -2.52 -7.11
CA TYR A 195 2.60 -2.32 -6.96
C TYR A 195 2.22 -1.60 -5.67
N ALA A 196 2.88 -1.90 -4.55
CA ALA A 196 2.65 -1.22 -3.28
C ALA A 196 3.04 0.26 -3.37
N LEU A 197 4.21 0.57 -3.92
CA LEU A 197 4.73 1.94 -4.01
C LEU A 197 3.98 2.81 -5.02
N HIS A 198 3.54 2.23 -6.15
CA HIS A 198 2.74 2.94 -7.14
C HIS A 198 1.42 3.48 -6.57
N GLN A 199 0.82 2.84 -5.57
CA GLN A 199 -0.40 3.34 -4.92
C GLN A 199 -0.21 4.72 -4.28
N ALA A 200 1.01 5.07 -3.89
CA ALA A 200 1.39 6.38 -3.34
C ALA A 200 2.15 7.27 -4.34
N LEU A 201 2.05 7.00 -5.65
CA LEU A 201 2.75 7.71 -6.72
C LEU A 201 4.29 7.71 -6.55
N VAL A 202 4.82 6.66 -5.93
CA VAL A 202 6.26 6.45 -5.78
C VAL A 202 6.77 5.51 -6.88
N ILE A 203 7.81 5.94 -7.59
CA ILE A 203 8.48 5.19 -8.66
C ILE A 203 9.77 4.60 -8.06
N PRO A 204 9.83 3.30 -7.77
CA PRO A 204 11.05 2.73 -7.24
C PRO A 204 12.11 2.59 -8.34
N VAL A 205 13.34 2.98 -8.02
CA VAL A 205 14.54 2.76 -8.82
C VAL A 205 15.34 1.67 -8.14
N ILE A 206 15.11 0.43 -8.56
CA ILE A 206 15.69 -0.76 -7.92
C ILE A 206 17.06 -1.08 -8.53
N LYS A 207 18.03 -1.31 -7.65
CA LYS A 207 19.33 -1.92 -7.96
C LYS A 207 19.48 -3.22 -7.15
N GLU A 208 20.27 -4.13 -7.68
CA GLU A 208 20.61 -5.38 -7.01
C GLU A 208 22.10 -5.42 -6.74
N ALA A 209 22.47 -5.93 -5.58
CA ALA A 209 23.86 -6.08 -5.17
C ALA A 209 24.04 -7.37 -4.35
N ILE A 210 25.29 -7.78 -4.20
CA ILE A 210 25.67 -8.91 -3.35
C ILE A 210 26.49 -8.37 -2.19
N LEU A 211 26.22 -8.88 -1.00
CA LEU A 211 27.07 -8.73 0.18
C LEU A 211 27.53 -10.11 0.62
N ASP A 212 28.80 -10.41 0.42
CA ASP A 212 29.37 -11.69 0.84
C ASP A 212 29.93 -11.59 2.26
N LEU A 213 29.20 -12.20 3.21
CA LEU A 213 29.59 -12.30 4.62
C LEU A 213 30.10 -13.71 4.96
N SER A 214 30.31 -14.59 3.98
CA SER A 214 30.67 -15.99 4.23
C SER A 214 32.00 -16.14 4.99
N THR A 215 32.89 -15.13 4.92
CA THR A 215 34.15 -15.09 5.67
C THR A 215 34.12 -14.18 6.90
N ASN A 216 33.00 -13.50 7.17
CA ASN A 216 32.90 -12.57 8.28
C ASN A 216 32.66 -13.35 9.60
N SER A 217 33.55 -13.18 10.56
CA SER A 217 33.48 -13.88 11.86
C SER A 217 32.23 -13.58 12.66
N ASP A 218 31.61 -12.42 12.47
CA ASP A 218 30.39 -12.05 13.19
C ASP A 218 29.15 -12.78 12.68
N PHE A 219 29.20 -13.31 11.45
CA PHE A 219 28.14 -14.02 10.74
C PHE A 219 28.46 -15.52 10.56
N ARG A 220 29.35 -16.06 11.40
CA ARG A 220 29.69 -17.49 11.50
C ARG A 220 29.30 -18.05 12.86
N LEU A 221 29.29 -19.38 13.00
CA LEU A 221 28.98 -20.06 14.25
C LEU A 221 29.77 -19.48 15.43
N GLY A 222 29.06 -19.04 16.48
CA GLY A 222 29.64 -18.36 17.64
C GLY A 222 29.83 -16.85 17.49
N GLY A 223 29.60 -16.29 16.30
CA GLY A 223 29.60 -14.87 16.01
C GLY A 223 28.43 -14.11 16.65
N LYS A 224 28.57 -12.78 16.78
CA LYS A 224 27.57 -11.95 17.48
C LYS A 224 26.22 -11.85 16.77
N HIS A 225 26.16 -12.11 15.46
CA HIS A 225 24.93 -12.03 14.66
C HIS A 225 24.23 -13.37 14.45
N LEU A 226 24.75 -14.46 15.03
CA LEU A 226 24.10 -15.77 14.97
C LEU A 226 23.68 -16.28 16.36
N VAL A 227 22.64 -17.12 16.37
CA VAL A 227 22.34 -18.06 17.44
C VAL A 227 22.27 -19.42 16.77
N ASP A 228 23.21 -20.32 17.09
CA ASP A 228 23.46 -21.53 16.31
C ASP A 228 23.64 -21.20 14.82
N THR A 229 22.75 -21.68 13.96
CA THR A 229 22.75 -21.42 12.50
C THR A 229 21.68 -20.41 12.06
N PHE A 230 21.06 -19.70 13.01
CA PHE A 230 20.01 -18.70 12.73
C PHE A 230 20.51 -17.28 12.88
N ILE A 231 19.98 -16.35 12.08
CA ILE A 231 20.25 -14.91 12.27
C ILE A 231 19.67 -14.47 13.61
N ARG A 232 20.50 -13.83 14.43
CA ARG A 232 20.12 -13.27 15.73
C ARG A 232 19.32 -11.98 15.53
N TYR A 233 18.02 -12.13 15.26
CA TYR A 233 17.05 -11.04 15.20
C TYR A 233 16.80 -10.43 16.58
N SER A 234 16.66 -11.26 17.62
CA SER A 234 16.40 -10.81 18.99
C SER A 234 17.34 -11.46 20.01
N THR A 235 17.61 -10.73 21.10
CA THR A 235 18.31 -11.25 22.27
C THR A 235 17.33 -11.48 23.41
N ILE A 236 17.34 -12.68 23.99
CA ILE A 236 16.62 -12.97 25.24
C ILE A 236 17.51 -12.57 26.41
N TYR A 237 17.18 -11.47 27.09
CA TYR A 237 17.79 -11.18 28.38
C TYR A 237 17.11 -12.00 29.49
N LYS A 238 17.88 -12.40 30.50
CA LYS A 238 17.50 -13.30 31.61
C LYS A 238 16.20 -12.97 32.36
N ASN A 239 15.50 -11.86 32.06
CA ASN A 239 14.20 -11.45 32.61
C ASN A 239 13.17 -10.98 31.55
N LYS A 240 12.91 -11.81 30.52
CA LYS A 240 11.63 -11.89 29.75
C LYS A 240 11.24 -10.78 28.76
N ASN A 241 12.12 -9.89 28.35
CA ASN A 241 11.85 -9.05 27.17
C ASN A 241 12.82 -9.43 26.04
N GLU A 242 12.26 -9.85 24.90
CA GLU A 242 13.00 -9.97 23.65
C GLU A 242 13.31 -8.57 23.13
N GLU A 243 14.60 -8.25 23.00
CA GLU A 243 15.03 -6.99 22.38
C GLU A 243 15.56 -7.27 20.98
N LYS A 244 15.12 -6.45 20.01
CA LYS A 244 15.64 -6.48 18.64
C LYS A 244 17.15 -6.17 18.65
N ASN A 245 17.91 -6.95 17.89
CA ASN A 245 19.34 -6.77 17.69
C ASN A 245 19.61 -5.63 16.70
N TYR A 246 19.62 -4.39 17.16
CA TYR A 246 19.89 -3.22 16.31
C TYR A 246 21.29 -3.22 15.68
N ALA A 247 22.27 -3.87 16.33
CA ALA A 247 23.64 -3.95 15.81
C ALA A 247 23.68 -4.71 14.48
N LEU A 248 22.85 -5.75 14.29
CA LEU A 248 22.74 -6.48 13.03
C LEU A 248 22.50 -5.55 11.83
N TYR A 249 21.56 -4.60 11.95
CA TYR A 249 21.21 -3.67 10.87
C TYR A 249 22.34 -2.71 10.55
N GLN A 250 23.01 -2.20 11.59
CA GLN A 250 24.14 -1.28 11.45
C GLN A 250 25.35 -1.99 10.84
N ASP A 251 25.66 -3.19 11.33
CA ASP A 251 26.81 -3.97 10.88
C ASP A 251 26.63 -4.47 9.45
N CYS A 252 25.42 -4.88 9.04
CA CYS A 252 25.13 -5.17 7.62
C CYS A 252 25.33 -3.94 6.73
N LYS A 253 24.83 -2.77 7.16
CA LYS A 253 25.00 -1.51 6.42
C LYS A 253 26.47 -1.13 6.29
N ILE A 254 27.23 -1.16 7.39
CA ILE A 254 28.66 -0.84 7.41
C ILE A 254 29.44 -1.83 6.55
N ALA A 255 29.16 -3.13 6.65
CA ALA A 255 29.80 -4.15 5.85
C ALA A 255 29.53 -3.92 4.35
N PHE A 256 28.28 -3.59 3.99
CA PHE A 256 27.90 -3.28 2.62
C PHE A 256 28.62 -2.04 2.07
N GLU A 257 28.63 -0.94 2.83
CA GLU A 257 29.28 0.31 2.42
C GLU A 257 30.79 0.16 2.27
N ASN A 258 31.42 -0.73 3.03
CA ASN A 258 32.86 -0.98 3.04
C ASN A 258 33.34 -2.08 2.07
N VAL A 259 32.46 -2.65 1.24
CA VAL A 259 32.90 -3.58 0.19
C VAL A 259 33.88 -2.86 -0.75
N GLY A 260 35.14 -3.29 -0.74
CA GLY A 260 36.22 -2.73 -1.54
C GLY A 260 36.50 -3.52 -2.82
N ASP A 261 36.98 -2.84 -3.87
CA ASP A 261 37.61 -3.50 -5.02
C ASP A 261 39.06 -3.91 -4.73
N SER A 262 39.75 -4.48 -5.72
CA SER A 262 41.17 -4.87 -5.62
C SER A 262 42.12 -3.72 -5.30
N ASN A 263 41.68 -2.46 -5.48
CA ASN A 263 42.46 -1.25 -5.19
C ASN A 263 42.06 -0.62 -3.85
N GLY A 264 41.18 -1.26 -3.07
CA GLY A 264 40.70 -0.77 -1.78
C GLY A 264 39.65 0.34 -1.87
N LYS A 265 39.07 0.59 -3.05
CA LYS A 265 38.00 1.58 -3.22
C LYS A 265 36.65 0.96 -2.88
N CYS A 266 35.87 1.62 -2.04
CA CYS A 266 34.50 1.21 -1.72
C CYS A 266 33.60 1.23 -2.97
N VAL A 267 33.18 0.08 -3.46
CA VAL A 267 32.36 -0.04 -4.69
C VAL A 267 30.90 0.30 -4.47
N ASN A 268 30.45 0.23 -3.22
CA ASN A 268 29.07 0.48 -2.81
C ASN A 268 28.82 1.91 -2.33
N GLU A 269 29.82 2.81 -2.39
CA GLU A 269 29.66 4.22 -2.04
C GLU A 269 28.54 4.92 -2.84
N GLN A 270 28.29 4.46 -4.07
CA GLN A 270 27.19 4.91 -4.92
C GLN A 270 25.78 4.69 -4.32
N TYR A 271 25.66 3.85 -3.28
CA TYR A 271 24.40 3.49 -2.64
C TYR A 271 24.15 4.18 -1.29
N LYS A 272 25.00 5.12 -0.88
CA LYS A 272 24.95 5.78 0.44
C LYS A 272 23.57 6.34 0.85
N ASP A 273 22.81 6.87 -0.11
CA ASP A 273 21.48 7.46 0.13
C ASP A 273 20.33 6.57 -0.32
N TYR A 274 20.60 5.30 -0.65
CA TYR A 274 19.58 4.34 -1.05
C TYR A 274 18.90 3.74 0.19
N PHE A 275 17.66 3.33 0.00
CA PHE A 275 17.02 2.40 0.92
C PHE A 275 17.69 1.04 0.78
N LEU A 276 18.19 0.47 1.88
CA LEU A 276 18.85 -0.82 1.88
C LEU A 276 17.91 -1.93 2.35
N VAL A 277 17.84 -3.02 1.59
CA VAL A 277 17.10 -4.23 1.97
C VAL A 277 18.03 -5.42 1.86
N PHE A 278 18.39 -6.03 2.98
CA PHE A 278 19.24 -7.21 3.04
C PHE A 278 18.37 -8.47 3.11
N LYS A 279 18.58 -9.45 2.25
CA LYS A 279 17.95 -10.76 2.35
C LYS A 279 18.99 -11.81 2.70
N PHE A 280 18.71 -12.60 3.73
CA PHE A 280 19.53 -13.73 4.14
C PHE A 280 18.95 -15.04 3.59
N GLY A 281 19.82 -16.01 3.30
CA GLY A 281 19.45 -17.37 2.90
C GLY A 281 19.12 -18.29 4.06
N ILE A 282 19.01 -17.73 5.27
CA ILE A 282 18.75 -18.44 6.52
C ILE A 282 17.70 -17.71 7.37
N ARG A 283 16.98 -18.48 8.18
CA ARG A 283 15.92 -17.97 9.06
C ARG A 283 16.50 -17.16 10.23
N SER A 284 15.64 -16.34 10.82
CA SER A 284 15.93 -15.70 12.10
C SER A 284 15.75 -16.68 13.26
N ASN A 285 16.32 -16.36 14.43
CA ASN A 285 16.13 -17.11 15.67
C ASN A 285 14.72 -16.94 16.29
N ASP A 286 13.86 -16.12 15.68
CA ASP A 286 12.42 -16.07 15.89
C ASP A 286 11.71 -16.55 14.62
N GLU A 287 11.12 -17.74 14.68
CA GLU A 287 10.44 -18.38 13.54
C GLU A 287 9.20 -17.60 13.06
N LYS A 288 8.67 -16.67 13.86
CA LYS A 288 7.50 -15.85 13.50
C LYS A 288 7.87 -14.60 12.70
N VAL A 289 9.16 -14.30 12.57
CA VAL A 289 9.67 -13.09 11.93
C VAL A 289 10.21 -13.41 10.54
N ALA A 290 9.40 -13.13 9.52
CA ALA A 290 9.77 -13.29 8.11
C ALA A 290 10.68 -12.15 7.61
N GLY A 291 10.60 -10.98 8.21
CA GLY A 291 11.40 -9.81 7.91
C GLY A 291 11.20 -8.75 8.99
N SER A 292 12.04 -7.71 8.96
CA SER A 292 11.89 -6.59 9.87
C SER A 292 12.66 -5.36 9.41
N VAL A 293 12.06 -4.18 9.55
CA VAL A 293 12.76 -2.89 9.43
C VAL A 293 13.63 -2.61 10.68
N GLN A 294 14.74 -1.87 10.53
CA GLN A 294 15.53 -1.39 11.68
C GLN A 294 14.65 -0.62 12.67
N SER A 295 13.88 0.37 12.20
CA SER A 295 12.84 1.09 12.94
C SER A 295 11.84 1.71 11.97
N ILE A 296 10.67 2.12 12.44
CA ILE A 296 9.70 2.83 11.60
C ILE A 296 10.37 4.10 11.05
N SER A 297 10.23 4.32 9.74
CA SER A 297 10.87 5.41 8.99
C SER A 297 12.39 5.29 8.79
N GLU A 298 13.01 4.18 9.20
CA GLU A 298 14.42 3.91 8.88
C GLU A 298 14.54 3.11 7.59
N ARG A 299 15.37 3.60 6.66
CA ARG A 299 15.54 3.03 5.30
C ARG A 299 16.54 1.86 5.28
N ASN A 300 16.34 0.91 6.20
CA ASN A 300 17.20 -0.27 6.38
C ASN A 300 16.34 -1.46 6.85
N VAL A 301 16.24 -2.50 6.02
CA VAL A 301 15.39 -3.68 6.23
C VAL A 301 16.21 -4.94 6.14
N ILE A 302 15.83 -5.95 6.92
CA ILE A 302 16.36 -7.31 6.79
C ILE A 302 15.21 -8.30 6.58
N ILE A 303 15.39 -9.23 5.64
CA ILE A 303 14.46 -10.29 5.27
C ILE A 303 15.08 -11.64 5.61
N TYR A 304 14.30 -12.50 6.28
CA TYR A 304 14.70 -13.83 6.77
C TYR A 304 13.84 -14.97 6.19
N THR A 305 12.76 -14.63 5.49
CA THR A 305 11.83 -15.61 4.91
C THR A 305 12.53 -16.47 3.87
N LEU A 306 12.32 -17.79 3.98
CA LEU A 306 12.79 -18.79 3.02
C LEU A 306 11.64 -19.38 2.21
N ASP A 307 10.40 -18.94 2.45
CA ASP A 307 9.25 -19.41 1.70
C ASP A 307 9.28 -18.78 0.30
N SER A 308 9.42 -19.62 -0.73
CA SER A 308 9.43 -19.17 -2.13
C SER A 308 8.09 -18.56 -2.57
N ASN A 309 7.01 -18.78 -1.81
CA ASN A 309 5.69 -18.20 -2.08
C ASN A 309 5.46 -16.88 -1.32
N ASP A 310 6.37 -16.50 -0.41
CA ASP A 310 6.30 -15.22 0.27
C ASP A 310 6.73 -14.11 -0.69
N ASN A 311 5.73 -13.36 -1.15
CA ASN A 311 5.91 -12.19 -1.98
C ASN A 311 5.41 -10.91 -1.30
N CYS A 312 5.11 -10.95 0.01
CA CYS A 312 4.51 -9.83 0.73
C CYS A 312 5.46 -9.20 1.76
N THR A 313 6.42 -9.95 2.30
CA THR A 313 7.34 -9.45 3.33
C THR A 313 8.19 -8.28 2.82
N LEU A 314 8.71 -8.35 1.59
CA LEU A 314 9.55 -7.28 1.02
C LEU A 314 8.84 -5.92 1.03
N ASN A 315 7.63 -5.86 0.47
CA ASN A 315 6.89 -4.60 0.42
C ASN A 315 6.36 -4.19 1.80
N HIS A 316 5.97 -5.14 2.65
CA HIS A 316 5.52 -4.84 4.02
C HIS A 316 6.62 -4.15 4.82
N GLU A 317 7.82 -4.72 4.87
CA GLU A 317 8.94 -4.14 5.61
C GLU A 317 9.48 -2.86 4.97
N THR A 318 9.46 -2.77 3.64
CA THR A 318 9.81 -1.51 2.96
C THR A 318 8.85 -0.38 3.37
N LEU A 319 7.55 -0.66 3.45
CA LEU A 319 6.55 0.34 3.88
C LEU A 319 6.73 0.77 5.34
N HIS A 320 7.22 -0.12 6.21
CA HIS A 320 7.66 0.29 7.54
C HIS A 320 8.82 1.28 7.51
N GLY A 321 9.83 1.04 6.66
CA GLY A 321 10.93 1.98 6.46
C GLY A 321 10.51 3.30 5.79
N LEU A 322 9.35 3.32 5.14
CA LEU A 322 8.70 4.54 4.64
C LEU A 322 7.72 5.16 5.64
N GLY A 323 7.72 4.68 6.88
CA GLY A 323 7.06 5.32 8.03
C GLY A 323 5.67 4.81 8.36
N LEU A 324 5.18 3.75 7.70
CA LEU A 324 3.91 3.14 8.08
C LEU A 324 4.05 2.27 9.32
N CYS A 325 3.03 2.29 10.17
CA CYS A 325 2.84 1.29 11.22
C CYS A 325 1.84 0.22 10.75
N HIS A 326 1.73 -0.89 11.49
CA HIS A 326 0.69 -1.88 11.22
C HIS A 326 -0.71 -1.26 11.23
N SER A 327 -1.60 -1.80 10.41
CA SER A 327 -3.02 -1.44 10.40
C SER A 327 -3.85 -2.33 11.33
N HIS A 328 -3.24 -3.30 12.01
CA HIS A 328 -3.83 -4.05 13.11
C HIS A 328 -3.24 -3.61 14.44
N ARG A 329 -3.82 -4.00 15.56
CA ARG A 329 -3.35 -3.58 16.89
C ARG A 329 -2.12 -4.38 17.32
N ASN A 330 -1.05 -3.69 17.72
CA ASN A 330 0.17 -4.22 18.37
C ASN A 330 0.32 -3.79 19.83
N HIS A 331 -0.37 -2.73 20.23
CA HIS A 331 -0.28 -2.18 21.58
C HIS A 331 -1.66 -2.09 22.23
N PRO A 332 -1.79 -2.37 23.54
CA PRO A 332 -3.03 -2.09 24.28
C PRO A 332 -3.45 -0.62 24.17
N ILE A 333 -2.46 0.27 24.21
CA ILE A 333 -2.56 1.71 24.00
C ILE A 333 -1.47 2.10 23.01
N ILE A 334 -1.86 2.76 21.90
CA ILE A 334 -0.89 3.23 20.90
C ILE A 334 0.02 4.29 21.55
N PRO A 335 1.35 4.14 21.52
CA PRO A 335 2.28 5.11 22.10
C PRO A 335 2.15 6.48 21.42
N GLU A 336 2.23 7.56 22.21
CA GLU A 336 2.19 8.94 21.68
C GLU A 336 3.35 9.24 20.71
N SER A 337 4.48 8.56 20.89
CA SER A 337 5.64 8.65 20.00
C SER A 337 5.41 8.06 18.60
N MET A 338 4.33 7.31 18.38
CA MET A 338 3.99 6.69 17.09
C MET A 338 2.86 7.45 16.39
N SER A 339 3.10 8.71 16.01
CA SER A 339 2.10 9.59 15.38
C SER A 339 1.47 9.04 14.09
N ASN A 340 2.18 8.16 13.39
CA ASN A 340 1.71 7.51 12.15
C ASN A 340 0.81 6.29 12.42
N TYR A 341 0.73 5.83 13.67
CA TYR A 341 -0.10 4.70 14.07
C TYR A 341 -1.51 5.18 14.45
N LYS A 342 -2.37 5.35 13.45
CA LYS A 342 -3.67 6.02 13.65
C LYS A 342 -4.84 5.07 13.95
N TYR A 343 -5.18 4.22 12.98
CA TYR A 343 -6.41 3.42 12.99
C TYR A 343 -6.06 1.94 12.91
N THR A 344 -6.50 1.17 13.91
CA THR A 344 -6.25 -0.27 14.01
C THR A 344 -7.52 -1.08 13.73
N PHE A 345 -7.35 -2.18 13.02
CA PHE A 345 -8.39 -3.15 12.67
C PHE A 345 -8.10 -4.52 13.32
N PRO A 346 -9.05 -5.46 13.33
CA PRO A 346 -8.81 -6.83 13.76
C PRO A 346 -7.62 -7.46 13.01
N CYS A 347 -6.80 -8.21 13.71
CA CYS A 347 -5.69 -8.94 13.12
C CYS A 347 -6.16 -10.29 12.56
N ALA A 348 -5.70 -10.67 11.37
CA ALA A 348 -5.97 -11.99 10.79
C ALA A 348 -5.25 -13.12 11.52
N GLN A 349 -4.25 -12.79 12.34
CA GLN A 349 -3.42 -13.71 13.11
C GLN A 349 -3.62 -13.50 14.61
N GLU A 350 -3.24 -14.51 15.40
CA GLU A 350 -3.18 -14.39 16.84
C GLU A 350 -2.00 -13.50 17.27
N SER A 351 -2.16 -12.79 18.38
CA SER A 351 -1.08 -12.01 19.01
C SER A 351 -1.30 -11.90 20.51
N ASN A 352 -0.31 -11.38 21.23
CA ASN A 352 -0.38 -11.20 22.68
C ASN A 352 -1.56 -10.31 23.15
N ILE A 353 -2.08 -9.47 22.27
CA ILE A 353 -3.19 -8.56 22.55
C ILE A 353 -4.49 -8.94 21.82
N GLN A 354 -4.43 -9.95 20.94
CA GLN A 354 -5.58 -10.53 20.28
C GLN A 354 -5.43 -12.05 20.27
N ALA A 355 -5.90 -12.70 21.34
CA ALA A 355 -5.71 -14.13 21.58
C ALA A 355 -6.40 -15.06 20.55
N LYS A 356 -7.29 -14.53 19.70
CA LYS A 356 -7.93 -15.30 18.62
C LYS A 356 -7.76 -14.58 17.29
N PRO A 357 -7.33 -15.26 16.21
CA PRO A 357 -7.27 -14.65 14.89
C PRO A 357 -8.67 -14.25 14.41
N ASP A 358 -8.78 -13.15 13.68
CA ASP A 358 -10.02 -12.68 13.05
C ASP A 358 -9.80 -12.43 11.56
N ARG A 359 -9.60 -13.51 10.81
CA ARG A 359 -9.38 -13.46 9.35
C ARG A 359 -10.55 -12.85 8.59
N LYS A 360 -11.77 -13.00 9.11
CA LYS A 360 -13.00 -12.54 8.44
C LYS A 360 -13.14 -11.01 8.48
N ASN A 361 -12.78 -10.39 9.60
CA ASN A 361 -12.91 -8.94 9.78
C ASN A 361 -11.57 -8.20 9.65
N ALA A 362 -10.47 -8.92 9.35
CA ALA A 362 -9.20 -8.30 9.02
C ALA A 362 -9.28 -7.51 7.71
N THR A 363 -8.46 -6.48 7.62
CA THR A 363 -8.37 -5.64 6.43
C THR A 363 -7.50 -6.29 5.35
N ASN A 364 -7.77 -5.95 4.09
CA ASN A 364 -6.92 -6.19 2.92
C ASN A 364 -5.78 -5.16 2.77
N ASN A 365 -5.50 -4.39 3.82
CA ASN A 365 -4.41 -3.42 3.84
C ASN A 365 -3.05 -4.14 3.89
N ILE A 366 -2.05 -3.68 3.15
CA ILE A 366 -0.70 -4.27 3.09
C ILE A 366 -0.04 -4.33 4.48
N MET A 367 -0.32 -3.35 5.35
CA MET A 367 0.21 -3.31 6.72
C MET A 367 -0.58 -4.18 7.70
N GLY A 368 -1.54 -4.96 7.19
CA GLY A 368 -2.26 -6.00 7.91
C GLY A 368 -1.58 -7.36 7.73
N TYR A 369 -2.04 -8.36 8.48
CA TYR A 369 -1.54 -9.75 8.38
C TYR A 369 -2.52 -10.68 7.63
N SER A 370 -3.42 -10.12 6.83
CA SER A 370 -4.31 -10.89 5.97
C SER A 370 -3.52 -11.56 4.84
N SER A 371 -3.94 -12.75 4.42
CA SER A 371 -3.39 -13.40 3.23
C SER A 371 -3.71 -12.61 1.95
N ASP A 372 -4.79 -11.83 1.97
CA ASP A 372 -5.26 -11.01 0.85
C ASP A 372 -4.92 -9.53 1.10
N ALA A 373 -3.65 -9.22 1.35
CA ALA A 373 -3.17 -7.87 1.68
C ALA A 373 -2.58 -7.16 0.44
N TYR A 374 -3.34 -6.25 -0.17
CA TYR A 374 -2.98 -5.64 -1.46
C TYR A 374 -3.30 -4.13 -1.56
N THR A 375 -3.91 -3.52 -0.54
CA THR A 375 -4.30 -2.10 -0.59
C THR A 375 -3.57 -1.23 0.43
N LEU A 376 -3.42 0.04 0.09
CA LEU A 376 -3.07 1.12 1.00
C LEU A 376 -4.19 2.15 0.99
N TRP A 377 -4.32 2.90 2.08
CA TRP A 377 -5.32 3.95 2.22
C TRP A 377 -4.75 5.33 1.91
N TYR A 378 -5.62 6.26 1.55
CA TYR A 378 -5.25 7.64 1.22
C TYR A 378 -4.36 8.29 2.29
N TRP A 379 -4.71 8.14 3.57
CA TRP A 379 -3.91 8.69 4.65
C TRP A 379 -2.53 8.05 4.81
N GLN A 380 -2.36 6.79 4.39
CA GLN A 380 -1.06 6.13 4.34
C GLN A 380 -0.23 6.62 3.16
N TRP A 381 -0.87 6.89 2.00
CA TRP A 381 -0.17 7.48 0.85
C TRP A 381 0.49 8.81 1.21
N LYS A 382 -0.17 9.66 2.01
CA LYS A 382 0.40 10.93 2.53
C LYS A 382 1.62 10.73 3.45
N ILE A 383 1.71 9.61 4.16
CA ILE A 383 2.87 9.28 4.99
C ILE A 383 4.02 8.81 4.09
N ILE A 384 3.72 7.88 3.17
CA ILE A 384 4.70 7.32 2.25
C ILE A 384 5.26 8.41 1.35
N ASN A 385 4.42 9.27 0.78
CA ASN A 385 4.75 10.35 -0.14
C ASN A 385 4.15 11.68 0.33
N SER A 386 4.96 12.50 0.98
CA SER A 386 4.57 13.81 1.53
C SER A 386 4.21 14.86 0.47
N ASN A 387 4.44 14.58 -0.82
CA ASN A 387 3.98 15.47 -1.90
C ASN A 387 2.47 15.32 -2.16
N ILE A 388 1.84 14.24 -1.69
CA ILE A 388 0.38 14.07 -1.68
C ILE A 388 -0.19 14.85 -0.49
N LYS A 389 -1.18 15.72 -0.73
CA LYS A 389 -1.70 16.67 0.27
C LYS A 389 -3.13 16.38 0.71
#